data_AF-A0A9P8DEF2-F1
#
_entry.id   AF-A0A9P8DEF2-F1
#
_cell.length_a   1.000
_cell.length_b   1.000
_cell.length_c   1.000
_cell.angle_alpha   90.00
_cell.angle_beta   90.00
_cell.angle_gamma   90.00
#
_symmetry.space_group_name_H-M   'P 1'
#
loop_
_entity.id
_entity.type
_entity.pdbx_description
1 polymer ?
#
loop_
_entity_poly.entity_id
_entity_poly.type
_entity_poly.pdbx_seq_one_letter_code
_entity_poly.pdbx_strand_id
1 'polypeptide(L)'
;MSNSTAFSIAYTKAQQRLNHLARAVDGESWEKSEWRLSIQRTSHEVVSLVEVVCNQTAHLVPPVTLGRHNVIYRIHCDGDPYDIVVRQPRPDLVQFWEEKAGYESATMSYLAKNSALHVPDLFFHIPSSHIGPAKILLFVESHRSMSGALAGSDEDPEEIAVLDPEIPEEDLRMLYGKMAALLIKLFEPTRHKIGSLVEVGSEHSVARRPLTQNMYDMVCKAFIPKSVLPSSEKVYHSADEWYAASAAMHMAQLLFEHNHIVESEDECRNKYVARYLFHSLAKEGHLSSFGFLEDNWSAQSQSLNLSCSMPYGTDSFRLWCDDLRPHNVLLDRNDNIAAALDWEFSYFAPTQFSLDPPWWLLLQPPELWPSGIDDWSQVYEARLETWLFAM
;
A
#
# COMPACT_ATOMS: atom_id res chain seq x y z
N MET A 1 44.38 -11.33 -4.67
CA MET A 1 43.44 -11.84 -3.65
C MET A 1 42.13 -11.13 -3.90
N SER A 2 41.21 -11.73 -4.66
CA SER A 2 39.93 -11.11 -4.98
C SER A 2 38.95 -11.34 -3.83
N ASN A 3 38.72 -10.30 -3.02
CA ASN A 3 37.50 -10.21 -2.22
C ASN A 3 36.34 -9.99 -3.20
N SER A 4 35.87 -11.06 -3.83
CA SER A 4 34.56 -11.04 -4.48
C SER A 4 33.54 -11.07 -3.35
N THR A 5 33.02 -9.90 -3.00
CA THR A 5 31.73 -9.82 -2.31
C THR A 5 30.74 -10.57 -3.21
N ALA A 6 30.28 -11.73 -2.77
CA ALA A 6 29.43 -12.59 -3.59
C ALA A 6 28.11 -11.86 -3.88
N PHE A 7 27.89 -11.52 -5.15
CA PHE A 7 26.61 -10.98 -5.61
C PHE A 7 25.50 -11.97 -5.27
N SER A 8 24.49 -11.50 -4.54
CA SER A 8 23.37 -12.32 -4.10
C SER A 8 22.06 -11.52 -4.24
N ILE A 9 20.99 -12.25 -4.54
CA ILE A 9 19.64 -11.69 -4.69
C ILE A 9 18.76 -12.33 -3.63
N ALA A 10 18.14 -11.49 -2.81
CA ALA A 10 17.09 -11.87 -1.90
C ALA A 10 15.73 -11.57 -2.53
N TYR A 11 14.72 -12.37 -2.23
CA TYR A 11 13.35 -12.16 -2.67
C TYR A 11 12.51 -11.81 -1.44
N THR A 12 11.67 -10.78 -1.57
CA THR A 12 10.63 -10.52 -0.56
C THR A 12 9.62 -11.67 -0.51
N LYS A 13 8.94 -11.87 0.63
CA LYS A 13 7.87 -12.88 0.76
C LYS A 13 6.84 -12.77 -0.39
N ALA A 14 6.43 -11.54 -0.72
CA ALA A 14 5.50 -11.28 -1.82
C ALA A 14 6.02 -11.76 -3.20
N GLN A 15 7.30 -11.57 -3.48
CA GLN A 15 7.91 -12.00 -4.73
C GLN A 15 8.16 -13.52 -4.77
N GLN A 16 8.47 -14.14 -3.62
CA GLN A 16 8.59 -15.60 -3.52
C GLN A 16 7.27 -16.28 -3.90
N ARG A 17 6.14 -15.79 -3.40
CA ARG A 17 4.80 -16.28 -3.77
C ARG A 17 4.49 -16.13 -5.26
N LEU A 18 4.80 -14.96 -5.84
CA LEU A 18 4.60 -14.75 -7.28
C LEU A 18 5.41 -15.76 -8.11
N ASN A 19 6.67 -15.99 -7.73
CA ASN A 19 7.52 -16.98 -8.41
C ASN A 19 6.97 -18.41 -8.25
N HIS A 20 6.34 -18.75 -7.12
CA HIS A 20 5.73 -20.07 -6.93
C HIS A 20 4.52 -20.27 -7.87
N LEU A 21 3.61 -19.28 -7.91
CA LEU A 21 2.46 -19.32 -8.82
C LEU A 21 2.88 -19.45 -10.29
N ALA A 22 3.96 -18.76 -10.70
CA ALA A 22 4.51 -18.88 -12.04
C ALA A 22 5.09 -20.28 -12.33
N ARG A 23 5.84 -20.87 -11.37
CA ARG A 23 6.42 -22.23 -11.51
C ARG A 23 5.38 -23.34 -11.60
N ALA A 24 4.20 -23.16 -11.02
CA ALA A 24 3.10 -24.09 -11.15
C ALA A 24 2.52 -24.12 -12.59
N VAL A 25 2.81 -23.07 -13.38
CA VAL A 25 2.29 -22.89 -14.75
C VAL A 25 3.36 -23.22 -15.80
N ASP A 26 4.63 -22.84 -15.59
CA ASP A 26 5.70 -23.09 -16.56
C ASP A 26 7.03 -23.49 -15.91
N GLY A 27 7.69 -24.51 -16.48
CA GLY A 27 8.97 -25.05 -16.02
C GLY A 27 10.15 -24.11 -16.27
N GLU A 28 10.39 -23.16 -15.35
CA GLU A 28 11.38 -22.08 -15.48
C GLU A 28 12.81 -22.42 -14.99
N SER A 29 13.78 -22.57 -15.90
CA SER A 29 15.22 -22.62 -15.58
C SER A 29 16.07 -21.53 -16.28
N TRP A 30 15.78 -21.23 -17.55
CA TRP A 30 16.58 -20.29 -18.35
C TRP A 30 16.27 -18.81 -18.09
N GLU A 31 15.00 -18.44 -17.97
CA GLU A 31 14.58 -17.05 -17.71
C GLU A 31 15.18 -16.48 -16.42
N LYS A 32 15.30 -17.31 -15.37
CA LYS A 32 15.95 -16.93 -14.11
C LYS A 32 17.42 -16.57 -14.26
N SER A 33 18.12 -17.13 -15.24
CA SER A 33 19.55 -16.91 -15.44
C SER A 33 19.83 -15.60 -16.18
N GLU A 34 19.08 -15.31 -17.26
CA GLU A 34 19.19 -14.04 -17.98
C GLU A 34 18.74 -12.85 -17.12
N TRP A 35 17.64 -13.02 -16.40
CA TRP A 35 17.15 -12.08 -15.39
C TRP A 35 18.21 -11.75 -14.33
N ARG A 36 18.88 -12.77 -13.77
CA ARG A 36 19.92 -12.58 -12.76
C ARG A 36 21.10 -11.78 -13.30
N LEU A 37 21.53 -12.08 -14.53
CA LEU A 37 22.60 -11.34 -15.21
C LEU A 37 22.18 -9.88 -15.49
N SER A 38 20.91 -9.65 -15.83
CA SER A 38 20.35 -8.30 -16.00
C SER A 38 20.44 -7.49 -14.70
N ILE A 39 19.98 -8.02 -13.56
CA ILE A 39 20.13 -7.29 -12.28
C ILE A 39 21.59 -7.05 -11.95
N GLN A 40 22.46 -8.04 -12.15
CA GLN A 40 23.87 -7.89 -11.86
C GLN A 40 24.49 -6.75 -12.68
N ARG A 41 24.16 -6.66 -13.98
CA ARG A 41 24.56 -5.55 -14.84
C ARG A 41 23.99 -4.22 -14.34
N THR A 42 22.68 -4.14 -14.10
CA THR A 42 22.02 -2.93 -13.61
C THR A 42 22.56 -2.49 -12.24
N SER A 43 23.00 -3.42 -11.39
CA SER A 43 23.60 -3.09 -10.09
C SER A 43 24.86 -2.24 -10.25
N HIS A 44 25.68 -2.51 -11.26
CA HIS A 44 26.85 -1.66 -11.57
C HIS A 44 26.42 -0.27 -12.04
N GLU A 45 25.40 -0.19 -12.88
CA GLU A 45 24.87 1.08 -13.40
C GLU A 45 24.20 1.92 -12.29
N VAL A 46 23.58 1.27 -11.31
CA VAL A 46 23.01 1.88 -10.09
C VAL A 46 24.12 2.46 -9.21
N VAL A 47 25.20 1.71 -8.98
CA VAL A 47 26.35 2.22 -8.21
C VAL A 47 26.93 3.45 -8.91
N SER A 48 27.18 3.40 -10.21
CA SER A 48 27.67 4.56 -10.96
C SER A 48 26.72 5.76 -10.92
N LEU A 49 25.40 5.53 -10.91
CA LEU A 49 24.43 6.60 -10.70
C LEU A 49 24.60 7.25 -9.32
N VAL A 50 24.71 6.45 -8.27
CA VAL A 50 24.91 6.94 -6.90
C VAL A 50 26.23 7.70 -6.78
N GLU A 51 27.31 7.22 -7.38
CA GLU A 51 28.61 7.92 -7.34
C GLU A 51 28.52 9.32 -7.96
N VAL A 52 27.77 9.46 -9.05
CA VAL A 52 27.52 10.76 -9.70
C VAL A 52 26.63 11.65 -8.83
N VAL A 53 25.56 11.10 -8.27
CA VAL A 53 24.56 11.88 -7.50
C VAL A 53 25.11 12.32 -6.14
N CYS A 54 25.82 11.44 -5.44
CA CYS A 54 26.41 11.70 -4.13
C CYS A 54 27.81 12.33 -4.21
N ASN A 55 28.45 12.31 -5.39
CA ASN A 55 29.83 12.76 -5.60
C ASN A 55 30.83 12.10 -4.64
N GLN A 56 30.67 10.78 -4.43
CA GLN A 56 31.49 9.94 -3.57
C GLN A 56 31.67 8.57 -4.23
N THR A 57 32.72 7.84 -3.86
CA THR A 57 32.85 6.42 -4.24
C THR A 57 31.78 5.61 -3.51
N ALA A 58 31.16 4.65 -4.19
CA ALA A 58 30.07 3.88 -3.62
C ALA A 58 30.20 2.38 -3.94
N HIS A 59 29.62 1.54 -3.09
CA HIS A 59 29.61 0.11 -3.31
C HIS A 59 28.27 -0.53 -2.90
N LEU A 60 27.86 -1.54 -3.66
CA LEU A 60 26.68 -2.33 -3.36
C LEU A 60 26.91 -3.13 -2.07
N VAL A 61 25.94 -3.08 -1.16
CA VAL A 61 25.85 -3.92 0.03
C VAL A 61 24.86 -5.06 -0.29
N PRO A 62 25.34 -6.30 -0.53
CA PRO A 62 24.46 -7.42 -0.84
C PRO A 62 23.58 -7.82 0.36
N PRO A 63 22.42 -8.45 0.13
CA PRO A 63 21.87 -8.82 -1.18
C PRO A 63 21.07 -7.68 -1.85
N VAL A 64 20.95 -7.76 -3.18
CA VAL A 64 19.92 -6.98 -3.91
C VAL A 64 18.56 -7.60 -3.58
N THR A 65 17.61 -6.77 -3.14
CA THR A 65 16.28 -7.26 -2.74
C THR A 65 15.27 -7.08 -3.86
N LEU A 66 14.61 -8.16 -4.23
CA LEU A 66 13.56 -8.16 -5.23
C LEU A 66 12.18 -8.11 -4.59
N GLY A 67 11.53 -6.96 -4.75
CA GLY A 67 10.12 -6.74 -4.45
C GLY A 67 9.22 -7.09 -5.62
N ARG A 68 7.91 -7.13 -5.33
CA ARG A 68 6.87 -7.34 -6.35
C ARG A 68 6.89 -6.27 -7.43
N HIS A 69 7.03 -5.01 -7.03
CA HIS A 69 6.99 -3.85 -7.94
C HIS A 69 8.37 -3.19 -8.16
N ASN A 70 9.33 -3.44 -7.27
CA ASN A 70 10.59 -2.69 -7.22
C ASN A 70 11.80 -3.61 -7.04
N VAL A 71 12.94 -3.23 -7.60
CA VAL A 71 14.26 -3.74 -7.22
C VAL A 71 14.88 -2.76 -6.23
N ILE A 72 15.44 -3.28 -5.15
CA ILE A 72 15.98 -2.51 -4.02
C ILE A 72 17.47 -2.80 -3.92
N TYR A 73 18.29 -1.76 -4.12
CA TYR A 73 19.74 -1.83 -4.00
C TYR A 73 20.18 -1.05 -2.76
N ARG A 74 20.80 -1.72 -1.80
CA ARG A 74 21.43 -1.07 -0.64
C ARG A 74 22.85 -0.68 -1.02
N ILE A 75 23.19 0.59 -0.90
CA ILE A 75 24.46 1.15 -1.33
C ILE A 75 25.12 1.85 -0.14
N HIS A 76 26.42 1.65 0.04
CA HIS A 76 27.23 2.41 0.97
C HIS A 76 28.11 3.40 0.19
N CYS A 77 28.16 4.65 0.64
CA CYS A 77 29.04 5.67 0.09
C CYS A 77 30.24 5.86 1.04
N ASP A 78 31.45 5.85 0.49
CA ASP A 78 32.68 5.90 1.27
C ASP A 78 32.79 7.21 2.07
N GLY A 79 32.79 7.09 3.40
CA GLY A 79 32.89 8.23 4.31
C GLY A 79 31.57 8.61 4.97
N ASP A 80 30.44 8.08 4.50
CA ASP A 80 29.15 8.26 5.14
C ASP A 80 28.94 7.20 6.26
N PRO A 81 28.33 7.58 7.40
CA PRO A 81 28.08 6.64 8.50
C PRO A 81 26.81 5.78 8.31
N TYR A 82 26.11 5.96 7.18
CA TYR A 82 24.83 5.33 6.87
C TYR A 82 24.85 4.75 5.46
N ASP A 83 23.92 3.84 5.21
CA ASP A 83 23.67 3.34 3.86
C ASP A 83 22.47 4.06 3.24
N ILE A 84 22.40 4.03 1.92
CA ILE A 84 21.26 4.50 1.15
C ILE A 84 20.61 3.33 0.41
N VAL A 85 19.36 3.52 0.03
CA VAL A 85 18.58 2.58 -0.78
C VAL A 85 18.23 3.24 -2.09
N VAL A 86 18.61 2.59 -3.19
CA VAL A 86 18.05 2.88 -4.51
C VAL A 86 16.86 1.95 -4.75
N ARG A 87 15.66 2.53 -4.81
CA ARG A 87 14.42 1.82 -5.18
C ARG A 87 14.10 2.10 -6.65
N GLN A 88 14.15 1.05 -7.47
CA GLN A 88 13.90 1.12 -8.90
C GLN A 88 12.60 0.38 -9.24
N PRO A 89 11.58 1.06 -9.79
CA PRO A 89 10.39 0.40 -10.34
C PRO A 89 10.75 -0.62 -11.42
N ARG A 90 9.91 -1.64 -11.59
CA ARG A 90 10.02 -2.64 -12.66
C ARG A 90 9.03 -2.31 -13.78
N PRO A 91 9.36 -1.40 -14.72
CA PRO A 91 8.39 -0.89 -15.70
C PRO A 91 7.81 -2.00 -16.60
N ASP A 92 8.56 -3.08 -16.84
CA ASP A 92 8.10 -4.22 -17.63
C ASP A 92 6.98 -5.03 -16.96
N LEU A 93 6.81 -4.89 -15.64
CA LEU A 93 5.84 -5.64 -14.85
C LEU A 93 4.80 -4.76 -14.15
N VAL A 94 5.07 -3.46 -14.00
CA VAL A 94 4.29 -2.57 -13.15
C VAL A 94 3.55 -1.53 -13.99
N GLN A 95 2.23 -1.54 -13.90
CA GLN A 95 1.40 -0.47 -14.47
C GLN A 95 1.45 0.78 -13.61
N PHE A 96 1.26 1.94 -14.24
CA PHE A 96 1.23 3.25 -13.58
C PHE A 96 2.53 3.60 -12.83
N TRP A 97 3.67 3.04 -13.23
CA TRP A 97 4.94 3.24 -12.52
C TRP A 97 5.32 4.73 -12.38
N GLU A 98 5.01 5.58 -13.38
CA GLU A 98 5.23 7.04 -13.31
C GLU A 98 4.37 7.69 -12.22
N GLU A 99 3.04 7.44 -12.25
CA GLU A 99 2.11 7.97 -11.24
C GLU A 99 2.49 7.47 -9.84
N LYS A 100 2.74 6.17 -9.68
CA LYS A 100 3.13 5.54 -8.40
C LYS A 100 4.39 6.17 -7.81
N ALA A 101 5.47 6.25 -8.61
CA ALA A 101 6.74 6.79 -8.16
C ALA A 101 6.62 8.29 -7.79
N GLY A 102 5.88 9.05 -8.61
CA GLY A 102 5.61 10.47 -8.35
C GLY A 102 4.80 10.70 -7.08
N TYR A 103 3.68 9.98 -6.91
CA TYR A 103 2.81 10.12 -5.74
C TYR A 103 3.51 9.66 -4.46
N GLU A 104 4.27 8.57 -4.52
CA GLU A 104 5.03 8.10 -3.36
C GLU A 104 6.07 9.14 -2.92
N SER A 105 6.82 9.71 -3.87
CA SER A 105 7.83 10.73 -3.58
C SER A 105 7.20 12.00 -2.99
N ALA A 106 6.11 12.49 -3.60
CA ALA A 106 5.40 13.66 -3.14
C ALA A 106 4.79 13.43 -1.73
N THR A 107 4.25 12.24 -1.48
CA THR A 107 3.67 11.88 -0.17
C THR A 107 4.75 11.79 0.91
N MET A 108 5.89 11.15 0.63
CA MET A 108 7.01 11.10 1.57
C MET A 108 7.54 12.49 1.91
N SER A 109 7.78 13.33 0.89
CA SER A 109 8.22 14.73 1.08
C SER A 109 7.18 15.54 1.87
N TYR A 110 5.89 15.30 1.64
CA TYR A 110 4.80 15.95 2.38
C TYR A 110 4.76 15.53 3.85
N LEU A 111 4.81 14.22 4.12
CA LEU A 111 4.77 13.66 5.47
C LEU A 111 5.98 14.11 6.31
N ALA A 112 7.18 14.09 5.74
CA ALA A 112 8.40 14.55 6.40
C ALA A 112 8.32 16.04 6.83
N LYS A 113 7.59 16.86 6.07
CA LYS A 113 7.41 18.30 6.36
C LYS A 113 6.24 18.61 7.29
N ASN A 114 5.17 17.81 7.25
CA ASN A 114 3.87 18.17 7.82
C ASN A 114 3.35 17.20 8.90
N SER A 115 4.10 16.15 9.25
CA SER A 115 3.68 15.16 10.25
C SER A 115 4.86 14.71 11.12
N ALA A 116 4.57 14.19 12.31
CA ALA A 116 5.53 13.51 13.18
C ALA A 116 5.68 12.01 12.83
N LEU A 117 5.30 11.62 11.62
CA LEU A 117 5.48 10.27 11.09
C LEU A 117 6.94 10.05 10.69
N HIS A 118 7.50 8.93 11.12
CA HIS A 118 8.81 8.51 10.68
C HIS A 118 8.68 7.88 9.29
N VAL A 119 9.13 8.60 8.27
CA VAL A 119 9.30 8.10 6.90
C VAL A 119 10.79 8.15 6.55
N PRO A 120 11.31 7.25 5.69
CA PRO A 120 12.70 7.34 5.27
C PRO A 120 12.99 8.68 4.58
N ASP A 121 14.16 9.26 4.87
CA ASP A 121 14.57 10.49 4.21
C ASP A 121 14.73 10.26 2.70
N LEU A 122 13.98 11.04 1.91
CA LEU A 122 14.07 11.03 0.46
C LEU A 122 15.14 12.03 0.02
N PHE A 123 16.28 11.51 -0.44
CA PHE A 123 17.36 12.35 -0.97
C PHE A 123 17.07 12.79 -2.40
N PHE A 124 16.69 11.84 -3.26
CA PHE A 124 16.46 12.11 -4.68
C PHE A 124 15.29 11.30 -5.24
N HIS A 125 14.44 11.96 -6.01
CA HIS A 125 13.53 11.32 -6.96
C HIS A 125 14.06 11.56 -8.38
N ILE A 126 14.35 10.48 -9.09
CA ILE A 126 14.95 10.48 -10.41
C ILE A 126 13.88 9.98 -11.40
N PRO A 127 13.14 10.86 -12.08
CA PRO A 127 12.05 10.44 -12.98
C PRO A 127 12.57 9.74 -14.24
N SER A 128 13.81 10.01 -14.65
CA SER A 128 14.48 9.37 -15.78
C SER A 128 16.00 9.38 -15.60
N SER A 129 16.63 8.26 -15.91
CA SER A 129 18.09 8.07 -15.93
C SER A 129 18.47 6.94 -16.89
N HIS A 130 19.76 6.60 -17.01
CA HIS A 130 20.21 5.44 -17.79
C HIS A 130 19.72 4.09 -17.22
N ILE A 131 19.38 4.03 -15.93
CA ILE A 131 18.71 2.87 -15.32
C ILE A 131 17.18 3.01 -15.30
N GLY A 132 16.62 4.09 -15.89
CA GLY A 132 15.21 4.41 -15.76
C GLY A 132 14.86 5.15 -14.46
N PRO A 133 13.59 5.16 -14.04
CA PRO A 133 13.15 5.86 -12.84
C PRO A 133 13.75 5.23 -11.58
N ALA A 134 14.10 6.05 -10.60
CA ALA A 134 14.61 5.57 -9.32
C ALA A 134 14.34 6.57 -8.21
N LYS A 135 14.39 6.08 -6.97
CA LYS A 135 14.41 6.92 -5.76
C LYS A 135 15.58 6.53 -4.90
N ILE A 136 16.24 7.52 -4.32
CA ILE A 136 17.36 7.35 -3.40
C ILE A 136 16.88 7.80 -2.02
N LEU A 137 16.89 6.86 -1.09
CA LEU A 137 16.34 7.00 0.26
C LEU A 137 17.43 6.68 1.29
N LEU A 138 17.33 7.21 2.50
CA LEU A 138 18.11 6.70 3.63
C LEU A 138 17.72 5.23 3.92
N PHE A 139 18.71 4.36 4.12
CA PHE A 139 18.46 3.01 4.61
C PHE A 139 18.08 3.07 6.09
N VAL A 140 16.89 2.55 6.41
CA VAL A 140 16.42 2.46 7.79
C VAL A 140 16.78 1.08 8.34
N GLU A 141 17.69 1.03 9.32
CA GLU A 141 17.97 -0.20 10.05
C GLU A 141 16.71 -0.63 10.81
N SER A 142 16.35 -1.90 10.68
CA SER A 142 15.21 -2.49 11.36
C SER A 142 15.55 -3.89 11.86
N HIS A 143 14.93 -4.27 12.96
CA HIS A 143 15.02 -5.61 13.52
C HIS A 143 14.03 -6.56 12.85
N ARG A 144 12.80 -6.09 12.61
CA ARG A 144 11.70 -6.82 11.97
C ARG A 144 10.64 -5.85 11.42
N SER A 145 9.68 -6.36 10.64
CA SER A 145 8.46 -5.60 10.32
C SER A 145 7.42 -5.75 11.43
N MET A 146 6.45 -4.83 11.51
CA MET A 146 5.31 -4.95 12.42
C MET A 146 4.49 -6.22 12.12
N SER A 147 4.36 -6.62 10.85
CA SER A 147 3.73 -7.90 10.52
C SER A 147 4.51 -9.08 11.12
N GLY A 148 5.85 -9.06 11.09
CA GLY A 148 6.67 -10.11 11.69
C GLY A 148 6.64 -10.10 13.23
N ALA A 149 6.30 -8.98 13.84
CA ALA A 149 6.04 -8.92 15.28
C ALA A 149 4.68 -9.51 15.66
N LEU A 150 3.68 -9.35 14.78
CA LEU A 150 2.31 -9.82 15.00
C LEU A 150 2.10 -11.29 14.60
N ALA A 151 2.90 -11.85 13.69
CA ALA A 151 2.65 -13.17 13.09
C ALA A 151 3.32 -14.37 13.78
N GLY A 152 4.12 -14.14 14.83
CA GLY A 152 4.90 -15.20 15.48
C GLY A 152 6.21 -15.56 14.73
N SER A 153 7.08 -16.35 15.37
CA SER A 153 8.47 -16.54 14.96
C SER A 153 8.74 -17.56 13.85
N ASP A 154 7.72 -18.33 13.42
CA ASP A 154 7.93 -19.59 12.68
C ASP A 154 7.14 -19.69 11.37
N GLU A 155 6.86 -18.56 10.72
CA GLU A 155 6.16 -18.59 9.43
C GLU A 155 7.09 -18.87 8.25
N ASP A 156 6.68 -19.85 7.43
CA ASP A 156 7.17 -20.04 6.08
C ASP A 156 7.19 -18.69 5.32
N PRO A 157 8.32 -18.28 4.72
CA PRO A 157 8.36 -17.13 3.82
C PRO A 157 7.30 -17.16 2.71
N GLU A 158 6.79 -18.34 2.37
CA GLU A 158 5.79 -18.60 1.33
C GLU A 158 4.34 -18.38 1.79
N GLU A 159 3.99 -18.51 3.08
CA GLU A 159 2.61 -18.34 3.57
C GLU A 159 2.27 -16.88 3.92
N ILE A 160 1.02 -16.47 3.66
CA ILE A 160 0.49 -15.15 4.05
C ILE A 160 0.48 -15.06 5.55
N ALA A 161 1.14 -14.02 6.08
CA ALA A 161 1.22 -13.83 7.50
C ALA A 161 -0.19 -13.80 8.12
N VAL A 162 -0.36 -14.58 9.18
CA VAL A 162 -1.58 -14.62 9.99
C VAL A 162 -1.21 -14.07 11.37
N LEU A 163 -2.11 -13.34 12.01
CA LEU A 163 -1.91 -12.93 13.39
C LEU A 163 -1.67 -14.17 14.28
N ASP A 164 -0.59 -14.16 15.06
CA ASP A 164 -0.28 -15.24 15.99
C ASP A 164 -1.47 -15.43 16.96
N PRO A 165 -2.16 -16.59 16.93
CA PRO A 165 -3.31 -16.82 17.79
C PRO A 165 -2.95 -16.82 19.28
N GLU A 166 -1.69 -17.13 19.60
CA GLU A 166 -1.16 -17.25 20.95
C GLU A 166 -0.38 -15.99 21.39
N ILE A 167 -0.41 -14.91 20.61
CA ILE A 167 0.24 -13.65 21.00
C ILE A 167 -0.31 -13.20 22.37
N PRO A 168 0.55 -12.87 23.34
CA PRO A 168 0.10 -12.33 24.61
C PRO A 168 -0.71 -11.05 24.39
N GLU A 169 -1.88 -10.98 25.03
CA GLU A 169 -2.82 -9.87 24.87
C GLU A 169 -2.19 -8.50 25.17
N GLU A 170 -1.24 -8.43 26.11
CA GLU A 170 -0.48 -7.20 26.42
C GLU A 170 0.43 -6.78 25.26
N ASP A 171 1.12 -7.73 24.64
CA ASP A 171 2.00 -7.47 23.48
C ASP A 171 1.18 -7.05 22.25
N LEU A 172 0.03 -7.71 22.02
CA LEU A 172 -0.90 -7.35 20.95
C LEU A 172 -1.40 -5.91 21.12
N ARG A 173 -1.84 -5.54 22.32
CA ARG A 173 -2.27 -4.17 22.63
C ARG A 173 -1.14 -3.17 22.43
N MET A 174 0.08 -3.50 22.85
CA MET A 174 1.23 -2.61 22.65
C MET A 174 1.48 -2.37 21.15
N LEU A 175 1.50 -3.43 20.33
CA LEU A 175 1.78 -3.33 18.89
C LEU A 175 0.63 -2.62 18.15
N TYR A 176 -0.62 -2.95 18.48
CA TYR A 176 -1.80 -2.25 17.95
C TYR A 176 -1.81 -0.78 18.35
N GLY A 177 -1.50 -0.43 19.60
CA GLY A 177 -1.41 0.95 20.05
C GLY A 177 -0.33 1.75 19.30
N LYS A 178 0.80 1.12 18.96
CA LYS A 178 1.83 1.73 18.10
C LYS A 178 1.30 2.00 16.69
N MET A 179 0.57 1.05 16.10
CA MET A 179 -0.08 1.26 14.80
C MET A 179 -1.16 2.35 14.86
N ALA A 180 -1.98 2.38 15.90
CA ALA A 180 -3.01 3.39 16.10
C ALA A 180 -2.39 4.79 16.20
N ALA A 181 -1.33 4.95 16.99
CA ALA A 181 -0.58 6.20 17.08
C ALA A 181 0.01 6.65 15.73
N LEU A 182 0.46 5.71 14.89
CA LEU A 182 0.89 5.99 13.52
C LEU A 182 -0.29 6.48 12.66
N LEU A 183 -1.42 5.77 12.68
CA LEU A 183 -2.60 6.14 11.89
C LEU A 183 -3.16 7.51 12.30
N ILE A 184 -3.20 7.83 13.59
CA ILE A 184 -3.63 9.15 14.09
C ILE A 184 -2.78 10.26 13.47
N LYS A 185 -1.44 10.09 13.45
CA LYS A 185 -0.52 11.06 12.83
C LYS A 185 -0.64 11.14 11.30
N LEU A 186 -1.03 10.03 10.65
CA LEU A 186 -1.32 10.01 9.21
C LEU A 186 -2.57 10.81 8.87
N PHE A 187 -3.59 10.71 9.73
CA PHE A 187 -4.90 11.31 9.52
C PHE A 187 -4.98 12.77 9.97
N GLU A 188 -4.02 13.25 10.76
CA GLU A 188 -3.92 14.65 11.20
C GLU A 188 -3.97 15.68 10.05
N PRO A 189 -3.13 15.58 8.99
CA PRO A 189 -3.17 16.54 7.89
C PRO A 189 -4.48 16.48 7.09
N THR A 190 -5.01 17.66 6.75
CA THR A 190 -6.23 17.79 5.92
C THR A 190 -6.02 18.62 4.65
N ARG A 191 -6.88 18.35 3.66
CA ARG A 191 -6.99 19.09 2.39
C ARG A 191 -8.44 19.27 1.96
N HIS A 192 -8.67 20.26 1.09
CA HIS A 192 -10.00 20.59 0.55
C HIS A 192 -10.35 19.84 -0.75
N LYS A 193 -9.48 18.93 -1.22
CA LYS A 193 -9.74 18.09 -2.40
C LYS A 193 -9.34 16.65 -2.11
N ILE A 194 -10.06 15.72 -2.73
CA ILE A 194 -9.69 14.32 -2.81
C ILE A 194 -8.84 14.12 -4.07
N GLY A 195 -7.70 13.46 -3.90
CA GLY A 195 -6.72 13.26 -4.95
C GLY A 195 -5.34 12.92 -4.42
N SER A 196 -4.46 12.48 -5.31
CA SER A 196 -3.06 12.22 -4.99
C SER A 196 -2.25 13.52 -4.98
N LEU A 197 -1.22 13.51 -4.13
CA LEU A 197 -0.29 14.62 -3.99
C LEU A 197 0.64 14.72 -5.20
N VAL A 198 0.92 15.95 -5.61
CA VAL A 198 2.04 16.29 -6.49
C VAL A 198 2.90 17.35 -5.83
N GLU A 199 4.20 17.25 -6.05
CA GLU A 199 5.17 18.24 -5.62
C GLU A 199 5.45 19.21 -6.78
N VAL A 200 5.26 20.51 -6.53
CA VAL A 200 5.54 21.58 -7.47
C VAL A 200 6.53 22.53 -6.79
N GLY A 201 7.81 22.40 -7.15
CA GLY A 201 8.87 23.10 -6.44
C GLY A 201 9.02 22.57 -5.02
N SER A 202 8.73 23.40 -4.02
CA SER A 202 8.79 23.01 -2.59
C SER A 202 7.41 22.78 -1.95
N GLU A 203 6.34 23.06 -2.70
CA GLU A 203 4.96 22.97 -2.23
C GLU A 203 4.28 21.67 -2.70
N HIS A 204 3.32 21.22 -1.90
CA HIS A 204 2.51 20.03 -2.16
C HIS A 204 1.06 20.42 -2.42
N SER A 205 0.54 20.00 -3.56
CA SER A 205 -0.85 20.24 -3.94
C SER A 205 -1.57 18.94 -4.30
N VAL A 206 -2.88 18.90 -4.04
CA VAL A 206 -3.75 17.81 -4.49
C VAL A 206 -4.25 18.18 -5.89
N ALA A 207 -3.64 17.58 -6.91
CA ALA A 207 -3.87 17.97 -8.31
C ALA A 207 -4.01 16.80 -9.28
N ARG A 208 -3.99 15.56 -8.79
CA ARG A 208 -4.11 14.35 -9.60
C ARG A 208 -5.13 13.40 -9.03
N ARG A 209 -5.62 12.49 -9.87
CA ARG A 209 -6.55 11.44 -9.42
C ARG A 209 -5.95 10.64 -8.28
N PRO A 210 -6.78 10.17 -7.33
CA PRO A 210 -6.39 9.03 -6.51
C PRO A 210 -5.96 7.88 -7.41
N LEU A 211 -4.78 7.31 -7.17
CA LEU A 211 -4.41 6.01 -7.69
C LEU A 211 -4.60 4.98 -6.59
N THR A 212 -5.71 4.25 -6.69
CA THR A 212 -6.07 3.24 -5.69
C THR A 212 -5.47 1.88 -6.04
N GLN A 213 -5.33 1.02 -5.04
CA GLN A 213 -4.96 -0.36 -5.25
C GLN A 213 -6.00 -1.10 -6.11
N ASN A 214 -7.29 -0.75 -5.96
CA ASN A 214 -8.35 -1.28 -6.81
C ASN A 214 -8.16 -0.89 -8.29
N MET A 215 -7.84 0.37 -8.59
CA MET A 215 -7.53 0.79 -9.97
C MET A 215 -6.34 0.02 -10.57
N TYR A 216 -5.31 -0.22 -9.75
CA TYR A 216 -4.16 -1.02 -10.16
C TYR A 216 -4.57 -2.46 -10.46
N ASP A 217 -5.34 -3.09 -9.57
CA ASP A 217 -5.80 -4.46 -9.72
C ASP A 217 -6.76 -4.65 -10.90
N MET A 218 -7.66 -3.69 -11.14
CA MET A 218 -8.53 -3.67 -12.33
C MET A 218 -7.74 -3.77 -13.63
N VAL A 219 -6.62 -3.04 -13.74
CA VAL A 219 -5.81 -3.02 -14.98
C VAL A 219 -4.85 -4.20 -15.02
N CYS A 220 -4.17 -4.50 -13.91
CA CYS A 220 -3.11 -5.51 -13.86
C CYS A 220 -3.64 -6.95 -13.78
N LYS A 221 -4.74 -7.17 -13.07
CA LYS A 221 -5.29 -8.51 -12.81
C LYS A 221 -6.53 -8.80 -13.64
N ALA A 222 -7.42 -7.81 -13.80
CA ALA A 222 -8.67 -7.97 -14.55
C ALA A 222 -8.56 -7.49 -16.02
N PHE A 223 -7.40 -7.03 -16.46
CA PHE A 223 -7.12 -6.57 -17.83
C PHE A 223 -8.07 -5.47 -18.34
N ILE A 224 -8.60 -4.65 -17.42
CA ILE A 224 -9.51 -3.56 -17.76
C ILE A 224 -8.72 -2.43 -18.45
N PRO A 225 -9.21 -1.88 -19.58
CA PRO A 225 -8.52 -0.80 -20.27
C PRO A 225 -8.35 0.44 -19.38
N LYS A 226 -7.15 1.04 -19.38
CA LYS A 226 -6.85 2.26 -18.61
C LYS A 226 -7.79 3.42 -18.92
N SER A 227 -8.35 3.48 -20.14
CA SER A 227 -9.31 4.50 -20.58
C SER A 227 -10.65 4.46 -19.85
N VAL A 228 -10.95 3.36 -19.14
CA VAL A 228 -12.15 3.21 -18.30
C VAL A 228 -11.97 3.95 -16.96
N LEU A 229 -10.72 4.13 -16.51
CA LEU A 229 -10.43 4.82 -15.26
C LEU A 229 -10.60 6.35 -15.42
N PRO A 230 -10.83 7.08 -14.31
CA PRO A 230 -10.82 8.54 -14.31
C PRO A 230 -9.54 9.12 -14.90
N SER A 231 -9.63 10.26 -15.59
CA SER A 231 -8.48 10.99 -16.13
C SER A 231 -7.43 11.26 -15.04
N SER A 232 -6.14 11.25 -15.38
CA SER A 232 -5.06 11.54 -14.43
C SER A 232 -5.14 12.93 -13.79
N GLU A 233 -5.77 13.89 -14.47
CA GLU A 233 -6.01 15.27 -13.99
C GLU A 233 -7.27 15.39 -13.09
N LYS A 234 -8.04 14.31 -12.91
CA LYS A 234 -9.31 14.36 -12.17
C LYS A 234 -9.04 14.50 -10.68
N VAL A 235 -9.61 15.50 -10.03
CA VAL A 235 -9.74 15.61 -8.57
C VAL A 235 -11.22 15.65 -8.20
N TYR A 236 -11.52 15.40 -6.92
CA TYR A 236 -12.89 15.42 -6.40
C TYR A 236 -13.02 16.46 -5.28
N HIS A 237 -14.20 17.06 -5.20
CA HIS A 237 -14.50 18.16 -4.27
C HIS A 237 -15.49 17.77 -3.17
N SER A 238 -16.06 16.57 -3.24
CA SER A 238 -16.84 16.01 -2.15
C SER A 238 -16.61 14.51 -1.97
N ALA A 239 -16.90 14.02 -0.77
CA ALA A 239 -16.92 12.59 -0.47
C ALA A 239 -17.90 11.85 -1.40
N ASP A 240 -19.09 12.41 -1.63
CA ASP A 240 -20.10 11.80 -2.52
C ASP A 240 -19.61 11.69 -3.97
N GLU A 241 -18.90 12.71 -4.47
CA GLU A 241 -18.33 12.68 -5.82
C GLU A 241 -17.31 11.54 -5.97
N TRP A 242 -16.47 11.34 -4.93
CA TRP A 242 -15.52 10.24 -4.89
C TRP A 242 -16.19 8.89 -4.74
N TYR A 243 -17.17 8.75 -3.84
CA TYR A 243 -17.93 7.51 -3.67
C TYR A 243 -18.65 7.10 -4.94
N ALA A 244 -19.29 8.04 -5.64
CA ALA A 244 -19.95 7.78 -6.92
C ALA A 244 -18.95 7.31 -8.00
N ALA A 245 -17.77 7.94 -8.07
CA ALA A 245 -16.72 7.52 -9.00
C ALA A 245 -16.16 6.12 -8.66
N SER A 246 -15.93 5.84 -7.38
CA SER A 246 -15.49 4.52 -6.90
C SER A 246 -16.52 3.44 -7.21
N ALA A 247 -17.80 3.69 -6.93
CA ALA A 247 -18.87 2.76 -7.24
C ALA A 247 -19.05 2.54 -8.76
N ALA A 248 -18.86 3.58 -9.58
CA ALA A 248 -18.87 3.44 -11.04
C ALA A 248 -17.73 2.54 -11.55
N MET A 249 -16.56 2.57 -10.92
CA MET A 249 -15.47 1.64 -11.25
C MET A 249 -15.80 0.19 -10.92
N HIS A 250 -16.51 -0.09 -9.81
CA HIS A 250 -17.00 -1.44 -9.52
C HIS A 250 -18.01 -1.95 -10.57
N MET A 251 -18.86 -1.06 -11.10
CA MET A 251 -19.74 -1.38 -12.23
C MET A 251 -18.94 -1.66 -13.50
N ALA A 252 -17.90 -0.87 -13.78
CA ALA A 252 -17.03 -1.10 -14.92
C ALA A 252 -16.31 -2.45 -14.83
N GLN A 253 -15.86 -2.84 -13.65
CA GLN A 253 -15.25 -4.15 -13.44
C GLN A 253 -16.19 -5.30 -13.84
N LEU A 254 -17.49 -5.21 -13.52
CA LEU A 254 -18.46 -6.22 -13.93
C LEU A 254 -18.64 -6.30 -15.46
N LEU A 255 -18.48 -5.18 -16.16
CA LEU A 255 -18.61 -5.11 -17.62
C LEU A 255 -17.38 -5.61 -18.36
N PHE A 256 -16.19 -5.39 -17.82
CA PHE A 256 -14.91 -5.63 -18.52
C PHE A 256 -14.15 -6.85 -18.03
N GLU A 257 -14.45 -7.40 -16.85
CA GLU A 257 -13.79 -8.61 -16.36
C GLU A 257 -14.50 -9.84 -16.93
N HIS A 258 -13.84 -10.52 -17.87
CA HIS A 258 -14.45 -11.61 -18.65
C HIS A 258 -14.21 -13.00 -18.06
N ASN A 259 -13.21 -13.16 -17.20
CA ASN A 259 -12.76 -14.46 -16.70
C ASN A 259 -13.02 -14.61 -15.21
N HIS A 260 -13.55 -15.75 -14.78
CA HIS A 260 -13.65 -16.17 -13.37
C HIS A 260 -14.35 -15.19 -12.41
N ILE A 261 -15.17 -14.26 -12.91
CA ILE A 261 -15.91 -13.30 -12.08
C ILE A 261 -17.18 -13.90 -11.48
N VAL A 262 -17.76 -14.93 -12.09
CA VAL A 262 -19.02 -15.57 -11.68
C VAL A 262 -18.95 -17.08 -11.93
N GLU A 263 -19.52 -17.87 -11.02
CA GLU A 263 -19.66 -19.33 -11.11
C GLU A 263 -21.04 -19.76 -11.60
N SER A 264 -22.05 -18.88 -11.47
CA SER A 264 -23.42 -19.15 -11.92
C SER A 264 -24.17 -17.90 -12.38
N GLU A 265 -25.29 -18.11 -13.07
CA GLU A 265 -26.18 -17.02 -13.50
C GLU A 265 -26.77 -16.25 -12.31
N ASP A 266 -27.15 -16.96 -11.25
CA ASP A 266 -27.73 -16.35 -10.04
C ASP A 266 -26.69 -15.54 -9.26
N GLU A 267 -25.45 -16.03 -9.17
CA GLU A 267 -24.35 -15.25 -8.61
C GLU A 267 -24.06 -13.99 -9.44
N CYS A 268 -24.10 -14.10 -10.78
CA CYS A 268 -23.97 -12.96 -11.66
C CYS A 268 -25.05 -11.91 -11.42
N ARG A 269 -26.33 -12.33 -11.34
CA ARG A 269 -27.45 -11.46 -10.99
C ARG A 269 -27.25 -10.79 -9.64
N ASN A 270 -26.85 -11.55 -8.63
CA ASN A 270 -26.62 -11.03 -7.28
C ASN A 270 -25.50 -9.99 -7.24
N LYS A 271 -24.35 -10.28 -7.88
CA LYS A 271 -23.23 -9.33 -8.02
C LYS A 271 -23.64 -8.06 -8.76
N TYR A 272 -24.40 -8.19 -9.85
CA TYR A 272 -24.95 -7.04 -10.59
C TYR A 272 -25.86 -6.19 -9.71
N VAL A 273 -26.86 -6.80 -9.09
CA VAL A 273 -27.84 -6.09 -8.24
C VAL A 273 -27.14 -5.41 -7.07
N ALA A 274 -26.23 -6.09 -6.38
CA ALA A 274 -25.48 -5.52 -5.26
C ALA A 274 -24.66 -4.28 -5.68
N ARG A 275 -23.87 -4.39 -6.77
CA ARG A 275 -23.06 -3.27 -7.26
C ARG A 275 -23.93 -2.12 -7.79
N TYR A 276 -25.05 -2.43 -8.43
CA TYR A 276 -26.00 -1.43 -8.93
C TYR A 276 -26.65 -0.65 -7.78
N LEU A 277 -27.12 -1.35 -6.74
CA LEU A 277 -27.69 -0.72 -5.55
C LEU A 277 -26.64 0.14 -4.84
N PHE A 278 -25.43 -0.38 -4.64
CA PHE A 278 -24.31 0.37 -4.05
C PHE A 278 -23.99 1.64 -4.85
N HIS A 279 -23.96 1.54 -6.19
CA HIS A 279 -23.77 2.69 -7.06
C HIS A 279 -24.93 3.70 -7.01
N SER A 280 -26.19 3.25 -6.87
CA SER A 280 -27.33 4.15 -6.67
C SER A 280 -27.20 4.92 -5.36
N LEU A 281 -26.92 4.22 -4.26
CA LEU A 281 -26.69 4.83 -2.94
C LEU A 281 -25.52 5.84 -2.97
N ALA A 282 -24.43 5.50 -3.66
CA ALA A 282 -23.30 6.42 -3.84
C ALA A 282 -23.71 7.70 -4.57
N LYS A 283 -24.49 7.59 -5.65
CA LYS A 283 -24.96 8.74 -6.43
C LYS A 283 -26.00 9.59 -5.71
N GLU A 284 -26.74 8.99 -4.79
CA GLU A 284 -27.75 9.66 -3.96
C GLU A 284 -27.13 10.33 -2.72
N GLY A 285 -25.82 10.18 -2.49
CA GLY A 285 -25.12 10.76 -1.34
C GLY A 285 -25.36 9.99 -0.04
N HIS A 286 -25.83 8.75 -0.13
CA HIS A 286 -26.18 7.94 1.03
C HIS A 286 -24.97 7.31 1.72
N LEU A 287 -23.88 7.05 0.98
CA LEU A 287 -22.69 6.40 1.55
C LEU A 287 -21.91 7.29 2.53
N SER A 288 -21.90 8.62 2.32
CA SER A 288 -21.16 9.54 3.20
C SER A 288 -21.81 9.74 4.57
N SER A 289 -23.12 9.47 4.67
CA SER A 289 -23.92 9.58 5.89
C SER A 289 -24.10 8.26 6.63
N PHE A 290 -23.80 7.11 6.00
CA PHE A 290 -24.01 5.78 6.58
C PHE A 290 -23.32 5.63 7.95
N GLY A 291 -24.08 5.21 8.97
CA GLY A 291 -23.56 5.04 10.33
C GLY A 291 -23.42 6.32 11.15
N PHE A 292 -23.87 7.48 10.65
CA PHE A 292 -23.89 8.77 11.36
C PHE A 292 -25.32 9.25 11.63
N LEU A 293 -25.49 10.30 12.44
CA LEU A 293 -26.79 10.91 12.76
C LEU A 293 -27.62 11.29 11.52
N GLU A 294 -26.95 11.58 10.41
CA GLU A 294 -27.55 11.94 9.14
C GLU A 294 -28.00 10.72 8.31
N ASP A 295 -27.66 9.49 8.73
CA ASP A 295 -28.20 8.25 8.16
C ASP A 295 -29.70 8.14 8.48
N ASN A 296 -30.53 8.40 7.48
CA ASN A 296 -31.99 8.30 7.58
C ASN A 296 -32.59 7.26 6.62
N TRP A 297 -31.74 6.43 6.00
CA TRP A 297 -32.11 5.55 4.91
C TRP A 297 -31.77 4.09 5.20
N SER A 298 -30.72 3.82 6.00
CA SER A 298 -30.28 2.46 6.26
C SER A 298 -31.21 1.75 7.25
N ALA A 299 -31.18 0.41 7.24
CA ALA A 299 -31.84 -0.37 8.28
C ALA A 299 -31.17 -0.18 9.66
N GLN A 300 -29.87 0.13 9.68
CA GLN A 300 -29.11 0.31 10.91
C GLN A 300 -29.54 1.57 11.67
N SER A 301 -29.78 2.68 10.97
CA SER A 301 -30.24 3.92 11.62
C SER A 301 -31.60 3.81 12.30
N GLN A 302 -32.43 2.83 11.91
CA GLN A 302 -33.72 2.55 12.56
C GLN A 302 -33.59 1.83 13.90
N SER A 303 -32.46 1.16 14.15
CA SER A 303 -32.26 0.26 15.28
C SER A 303 -31.11 0.67 16.21
N LEU A 304 -30.13 1.43 15.70
CA LEU A 304 -28.99 1.92 16.45
C LEU A 304 -29.23 3.35 16.95
N ASN A 305 -28.83 3.61 18.19
CA ASN A 305 -28.73 4.97 18.72
C ASN A 305 -27.41 5.58 18.25
N LEU A 306 -27.43 6.16 17.05
CA LEU A 306 -26.28 6.89 16.49
C LEU A 306 -26.04 8.17 17.30
N SER A 307 -24.78 8.49 17.56
CA SER A 307 -24.40 9.63 18.42
C SER A 307 -23.39 10.58 17.78
N CYS A 308 -22.88 10.26 16.60
CA CYS A 308 -21.85 11.03 15.91
C CYS A 308 -22.40 11.62 14.61
N SER A 309 -22.17 12.91 14.37
CA SER A 309 -22.46 13.52 13.06
C SER A 309 -21.41 13.12 12.04
N MET A 310 -21.83 13.02 10.78
CA MET A 310 -20.92 12.73 9.66
C MET A 310 -19.86 13.83 9.53
N PRO A 311 -18.62 13.48 9.13
CA PRO A 311 -17.61 14.46 8.79
C PRO A 311 -18.07 15.39 7.66
N TYR A 312 -17.54 16.62 7.63
CA TYR A 312 -17.79 17.54 6.51
C TYR A 312 -17.36 16.90 5.19
N GLY A 313 -18.33 16.72 4.30
CA GLY A 313 -18.13 16.02 3.03
C GLY A 313 -17.40 16.82 1.97
N THR A 314 -17.03 18.09 2.20
CA THR A 314 -16.57 19.02 1.15
C THR A 314 -15.20 19.65 1.37
N ASP A 315 -14.69 19.73 2.60
CA ASP A 315 -13.52 20.58 2.88
C ASP A 315 -12.55 20.06 3.95
N SER A 316 -12.66 18.79 4.36
CA SER A 316 -11.73 18.17 5.30
C SER A 316 -11.46 16.71 4.93
N PHE A 317 -10.65 16.49 3.89
CA PHE A 317 -10.18 15.16 3.48
C PHE A 317 -8.86 14.84 4.15
N ARG A 318 -8.65 13.56 4.51
CA ARG A 318 -7.47 13.09 5.26
C ARG A 318 -6.62 12.20 4.38
N LEU A 319 -5.31 12.18 4.64
CA LEU A 319 -4.41 11.33 3.89
C LEU A 319 -4.70 9.86 4.18
N TRP A 320 -4.84 9.06 3.14
CA TRP A 320 -5.08 7.63 3.19
C TRP A 320 -4.09 6.91 2.27
N CYS A 321 -3.73 5.68 2.60
CA CYS A 321 -2.91 4.81 1.75
C CYS A 321 -3.52 3.41 1.74
N ASP A 322 -3.99 2.96 0.58
CA ASP A 322 -4.70 1.67 0.45
C ASP A 322 -3.84 0.47 0.91
N ASP A 323 -2.52 0.53 0.72
CA ASP A 323 -1.61 -0.57 1.07
C ASP A 323 -0.97 -0.39 2.46
N LEU A 324 -1.27 0.68 3.22
CA LEU A 324 -0.66 0.86 4.55
C LEU A 324 -1.16 -0.19 5.55
N ARG A 325 -0.26 -1.10 5.91
CA ARG A 325 -0.49 -2.23 6.82
C ARG A 325 0.79 -2.60 7.57
N PRO A 326 0.74 -3.48 8.59
CA PRO A 326 1.90 -3.85 9.41
C PRO A 326 3.14 -4.31 8.62
N HIS A 327 2.96 -4.86 7.42
CA HIS A 327 4.09 -5.23 6.58
C HIS A 327 4.97 -4.04 6.17
N ASN A 328 4.36 -2.86 6.03
CA ASN A 328 5.01 -1.65 5.55
C ASN A 328 5.59 -0.81 6.70
N VAL A 329 5.53 -1.30 7.94
CA VAL A 329 6.04 -0.61 9.12
C VAL A 329 7.23 -1.37 9.67
N LEU A 330 8.38 -0.69 9.76
CA LEU A 330 9.63 -1.22 10.28
C LEU A 330 9.74 -0.96 11.78
N LEU A 331 10.24 -1.95 12.51
CA LEU A 331 10.49 -1.88 13.94
C LEU A 331 11.99 -1.93 14.26
N ASP A 332 12.42 -1.13 15.22
CA ASP A 332 13.77 -1.19 15.79
C ASP A 332 13.93 -2.39 16.74
N ARG A 333 15.11 -2.52 17.39
CA ARG A 333 15.41 -3.62 18.31
C ARG A 333 14.57 -3.61 19.60
N ASN A 334 13.89 -2.51 19.89
CA ASN A 334 13.01 -2.32 21.04
C ASN A 334 11.52 -2.31 20.61
N ASP A 335 11.24 -2.76 19.38
CA ASP A 335 9.92 -2.73 18.76
C ASP A 335 9.30 -1.33 18.62
N ASN A 336 10.10 -0.25 18.64
CA ASN A 336 9.58 1.08 18.29
C ASN A 336 9.51 1.23 16.77
N ILE A 337 8.57 2.04 16.29
CA ILE A 337 8.43 2.32 14.87
C ILE A 337 9.65 3.10 14.38
N ALA A 338 10.47 2.44 13.57
CA ALA A 338 11.64 3.02 12.93
C ALA A 338 11.24 3.84 11.69
N ALA A 339 10.38 3.27 10.83
CA ALA A 339 9.84 3.97 9.66
C ALA A 339 8.59 3.28 9.09
N ALA A 340 7.76 4.06 8.40
CA ALA A 340 6.68 3.56 7.55
C ALA A 340 7.02 3.76 6.06
N LEU A 341 6.78 2.71 5.28
CA LEU A 341 7.21 2.57 3.89
C LEU A 341 6.01 2.48 2.94
N ASP A 342 6.32 2.46 1.64
CA ASP A 342 5.41 2.10 0.54
C ASP A 342 4.16 2.99 0.41
N TRP A 343 4.39 4.27 0.13
CA TRP A 343 3.35 5.29 0.00
C TRP A 343 2.74 5.41 -1.41
N GLU A 344 2.93 4.41 -2.29
CA GLU A 344 2.59 4.49 -3.73
C GLU A 344 1.10 4.55 -4.05
N PHE A 345 0.24 4.17 -3.11
CA PHE A 345 -1.22 4.25 -3.23
C PHE A 345 -1.84 5.29 -2.28
N SER A 346 -1.10 6.38 -2.03
CA SER A 346 -1.53 7.44 -1.12
C SER A 346 -2.31 8.55 -1.83
N TYR A 347 -3.39 9.01 -1.19
CA TYR A 347 -4.22 10.12 -1.65
C TYR A 347 -5.02 10.72 -0.48
N PHE A 348 -5.45 11.96 -0.61
CA PHE A 348 -6.44 12.51 0.31
C PHE A 348 -7.81 11.91 -0.01
N ALA A 349 -8.45 11.30 0.98
CA ALA A 349 -9.69 10.54 0.89
C ALA A 349 -10.78 11.12 1.83
N PRO A 350 -12.05 10.71 1.68
CA PRO A 350 -13.10 11.04 2.66
C PRO A 350 -12.65 10.75 4.09
N THR A 351 -12.96 11.65 5.04
CA THR A 351 -12.59 11.44 6.46
C THR A 351 -13.17 10.14 7.02
N GLN A 352 -14.30 9.66 6.49
CA GLN A 352 -14.91 8.39 6.83
C GLN A 352 -13.92 7.22 6.80
N PHE A 353 -12.96 7.21 5.86
CA PHE A 353 -11.95 6.13 5.76
C PHE A 353 -11.09 6.04 7.02
N SER A 354 -10.83 7.18 7.67
CA SER A 354 -10.05 7.22 8.93
C SER A 354 -10.83 6.72 10.15
N LEU A 355 -12.13 6.49 10.01
CA LEU A 355 -13.02 6.01 11.07
C LEU A 355 -13.30 4.50 10.95
N ASP A 356 -13.02 3.92 9.78
CA ASP A 356 -13.17 2.48 9.56
C ASP A 356 -12.09 1.70 10.31
N PRO A 357 -12.43 0.56 10.93
CA PRO A 357 -11.44 -0.25 11.61
C PRO A 357 -10.44 -0.84 10.60
N PRO A 358 -9.17 -1.06 10.97
CA PRO A 358 -8.18 -1.57 10.04
C PRO A 358 -8.57 -2.96 9.51
N TRP A 359 -8.57 -3.15 8.20
CA TRP A 359 -8.90 -4.45 7.59
C TRP A 359 -7.83 -5.52 7.85
N TRP A 360 -6.63 -5.12 8.27
CA TRP A 360 -5.45 -5.98 8.40
C TRP A 360 -5.20 -6.49 9.83
N LEU A 361 -6.15 -6.37 10.78
CA LEU A 361 -5.95 -6.80 12.18
C LEU A 361 -5.46 -8.26 12.28
N LEU A 362 -5.98 -9.14 11.43
CA LEU A 362 -5.59 -10.55 11.38
C LEU A 362 -4.42 -10.85 10.44
N LEU A 363 -3.84 -9.82 9.82
CA LEU A 363 -2.82 -9.84 8.74
C LEU A 363 -3.28 -10.51 7.44
N GLN A 364 -3.99 -11.64 7.53
CA GLN A 364 -4.55 -12.37 6.42
C GLN A 364 -5.95 -11.83 6.06
N PRO A 365 -6.19 -11.54 4.78
CA PRO A 365 -7.49 -11.04 4.33
C PRO A 365 -8.52 -12.19 4.28
N PRO A 366 -9.82 -11.88 4.38
CA PRO A 366 -10.87 -12.89 4.49
C PRO A 366 -10.95 -13.84 3.30
N GLU A 367 -10.60 -13.40 2.09
CA GLU A 367 -10.64 -14.23 0.87
C GLU A 367 -9.62 -15.38 0.91
N LEU A 368 -8.64 -15.28 1.79
CA LEU A 368 -7.54 -16.25 1.94
C LEU A 368 -7.62 -16.99 3.28
N TRP A 369 -8.69 -16.77 4.04
CA TRP A 369 -8.92 -17.43 5.33
C TRP A 369 -9.44 -18.86 5.12
N PRO A 370 -8.70 -19.91 5.55
CA PRO A 370 -9.06 -21.30 5.24
C PRO A 370 -10.44 -21.74 5.77
N SER A 371 -10.84 -21.18 6.92
CA SER A 371 -12.13 -21.49 7.56
C SER A 371 -13.31 -20.71 7.00
N GLY A 372 -13.08 -19.80 6.04
CA GLY A 372 -14.09 -18.96 5.42
C GLY A 372 -14.43 -17.68 6.19
N ILE A 373 -15.28 -16.85 5.57
CA ILE A 373 -15.58 -15.48 6.04
C ILE A 373 -16.26 -15.42 7.41
N ASP A 374 -17.10 -16.41 7.75
CA ASP A 374 -17.84 -16.41 9.01
C ASP A 374 -16.91 -16.59 10.21
N ASP A 375 -15.93 -17.48 10.10
CA ASP A 375 -14.89 -17.70 11.10
C ASP A 375 -13.95 -16.48 11.18
N TRP A 376 -13.50 -15.97 10.02
CA TRP A 376 -12.68 -14.75 9.95
C TRP A 376 -13.36 -13.59 10.68
N SER A 377 -14.67 -13.41 10.48
CA SER A 377 -15.43 -12.31 11.09
C SER A 377 -15.51 -12.44 12.61
N GLN A 378 -15.71 -13.65 13.14
CA GLN A 378 -15.71 -13.89 14.59
C GLN A 378 -14.35 -13.58 15.22
N VAL A 379 -13.27 -14.04 14.59
CA VAL A 379 -11.90 -13.76 15.06
C VAL A 379 -11.60 -12.27 14.95
N TYR A 380 -12.01 -11.63 13.86
CA TYR A 380 -11.81 -10.20 13.63
C TYR A 380 -12.53 -9.37 14.69
N GLU A 381 -13.79 -9.68 15.01
CA GLU A 381 -14.56 -8.98 16.05
C GLU A 381 -13.86 -9.03 17.41
N ALA A 382 -13.34 -10.20 17.81
CA ALA A 382 -12.58 -10.32 19.05
C ALA A 382 -11.32 -9.45 19.05
N ARG A 383 -10.60 -9.38 17.93
CA ARG A 383 -9.39 -8.53 17.81
C ARG A 383 -9.71 -7.06 17.62
N LEU A 384 -10.89 -6.72 17.11
CA LEU A 384 -11.39 -5.36 17.05
C LEU A 384 -11.58 -4.79 18.45
N GLU A 385 -12.09 -5.58 19.42
CA GLU A 385 -12.16 -5.14 20.82
C GLU A 385 -10.79 -4.79 21.39
N THR A 386 -9.78 -5.63 21.15
CA THR A 386 -8.39 -5.36 21.55
C THR A 386 -7.84 -4.10 20.88
N TRP A 387 -8.11 -3.91 19.58
CA TRP A 387 -7.73 -2.73 18.83
C TRP A 387 -8.35 -1.45 19.42
N LEU A 388 -9.66 -1.45 19.65
CA LEU A 388 -10.39 -0.32 20.22
C LEU A 388 -9.92 0.01 21.64
N PHE A 389 -9.49 -1.00 22.41
CA PHE A 389 -8.90 -0.79 23.75
C PHE A 389 -7.48 -0.20 23.69
N ALA A 390 -6.74 -0.48 22.61
CA ALA A 390 -5.36 -0.01 22.42
C ALA A 390 -5.28 1.40 21.82
N MET A 391 -6.35 1.87 21.15
CA MET A 391 -6.52 3.26 20.71
C MET A 391 -6.82 4.18 21.90
#